data_AF-A0A420J235-F1
#
_entry.id   AF-A0A420J235-F1
#
_cell.length_a   1.000
_cell.length_b   1.000
_cell.length_c   1.000
_cell.angle_alpha   90.00
_cell.angle_beta   90.00
_cell.angle_gamma   90.00
#
_symmetry.space_group_name_H-M   'P 1'
#
loop_
_entity.id
_entity.type
_entity.pdbx_description
1 polymer ?
#
loop_
_entity_poly.entity_id
_entity_poly.type
_entity_poly.pdbx_seq_one_letter_code
_entity_poly.pdbx_strand_id
1 'polypeptide(L)'
;MDPLQSNEDITNYVQKCLESYKKMCERDAALWEYIQFDFLGRDVIFWGKCDAKVRMAFRIFLTQNGIYVKPLPQGNGRVATQIATWLSIPEYHVWSLDEINYWCAHGGLRNSQ
;
A
#
# COMPACT_ATOMS: atom_id res chain seq x y z
N MET A 1 19.26 -7.57 5.03
CA MET A 1 18.53 -7.57 3.73
C MET A 1 18.93 -8.84 2.99
N ASP A 2 17.99 -9.74 2.74
CA ASP A 2 18.30 -11.01 2.08
C ASP A 2 18.65 -10.80 0.60
N PRO A 3 19.80 -11.29 0.10
CA PRO A 3 20.36 -10.76 -1.15
C PRO A 3 19.76 -11.30 -2.46
N LEU A 4 18.82 -12.25 -2.45
CA LEU A 4 18.45 -12.99 -3.68
C LEU A 4 16.98 -13.37 -3.83
N GLN A 5 16.03 -12.65 -3.20
CA GLN A 5 14.63 -12.88 -3.57
C GLN A 5 14.40 -12.43 -5.01
N SER A 6 13.98 -13.37 -5.86
CA SER A 6 13.63 -13.11 -7.24
C SER A 6 12.38 -12.22 -7.31
N ASN A 7 12.15 -11.60 -8.47
CA ASN A 7 10.92 -10.83 -8.68
C ASN A 7 9.67 -11.70 -8.50
N GLU A 8 9.75 -12.98 -8.88
CA GLU A 8 8.67 -13.95 -8.73
C GLU A 8 8.41 -14.26 -7.25
N ASP A 9 9.45 -14.45 -6.44
CA ASP A 9 9.30 -14.72 -5.00
C ASP A 9 8.62 -13.54 -4.28
N ILE A 10 9.05 -12.32 -4.59
CA ILE A 10 8.46 -11.10 -4.00
C ILE A 10 7.01 -10.97 -4.44
N THR A 11 6.71 -11.22 -5.72
CA THR A 11 5.36 -11.15 -6.25
C THR A 11 4.45 -12.17 -5.58
N ASN A 12 4.90 -13.42 -5.46
CA ASN A 12 4.17 -14.50 -4.82
C ASN A 12 3.96 -14.22 -3.31
N TYR A 13 4.96 -13.67 -2.63
CA TYR A 13 4.84 -13.29 -1.22
C TYR A 13 3.78 -12.19 -1.03
N VAL A 14 3.87 -11.08 -1.78
CA VAL A 14 2.89 -9.99 -1.68
C VAL A 14 1.47 -10.47 -2.01
N GLN A 15 1.33 -11.31 -3.05
CA GLN A 15 0.03 -11.87 -3.42
C GLN A 15 -0.55 -12.76 -2.30
N LYS A 16 0.27 -13.60 -1.66
CA LYS A 16 -0.16 -14.43 -0.54
C LYS A 16 -0.62 -13.60 0.66
N CYS A 17 0.15 -12.56 1.03
CA CYS A 17 -0.25 -11.63 2.09
C CYS A 17 -1.58 -10.95 1.76
N LEU A 18 -1.74 -10.43 0.54
CA LEU A 18 -2.97 -9.80 0.08
C LEU A 18 -4.20 -10.71 0.20
N GLU A 19 -4.08 -11.98 -0.22
CA GLU A 19 -5.16 -12.95 -0.09
C GLU A 19 -5.47 -13.32 1.36
N SER A 20 -4.46 -13.37 2.23
CA SER A 20 -4.67 -13.55 3.67
C SER A 20 -5.42 -12.38 4.29
N TYR A 21 -5.03 -11.13 4.00
CA TYR A 21 -5.69 -9.95 4.55
C TYR A 21 -7.16 -9.85 4.12
N LYS A 22 -7.46 -10.18 2.85
CA LYS A 22 -8.85 -10.23 2.36
C LYS A 22 -9.73 -11.21 3.13
N LYS A 23 -9.16 -12.32 3.63
CA LYS A 23 -9.90 -13.32 4.43
C LYS A 23 -10.13 -12.90 5.86
N MET A 24 -9.25 -12.05 6.42
CA MET A 24 -9.39 -11.54 7.79
C MET A 24 -10.55 -10.56 7.93
N CYS A 25 -10.92 -9.86 6.84
CA CYS A 25 -11.98 -8.84 6.82
C CYS A 25 -11.74 -7.66 7.79
N GLU A 26 -10.50 -7.48 8.25
CA GLU A 26 -10.08 -6.36 9.10
C GLU A 26 -9.95 -5.06 8.29
N ARG A 27 -10.03 -3.92 8.97
CA ARG A 27 -9.91 -2.57 8.39
C ARG A 27 -9.12 -1.63 9.29
N ASP A 28 -8.76 -0.47 8.73
CA ASP A 28 -8.19 0.66 9.46
C ASP A 28 -6.95 0.23 10.29
N ALA A 29 -6.91 0.60 11.58
CA ALA A 29 -5.80 0.30 12.47
C ALA A 29 -5.55 -1.21 12.65
N ALA A 30 -6.61 -2.03 12.73
CA ALA A 30 -6.47 -3.47 12.92
C ALA A 30 -5.78 -4.12 11.71
N LEU A 31 -6.20 -3.75 10.49
CA LEU A 31 -5.55 -4.21 9.27
C LEU A 31 -4.12 -3.68 9.14
N TRP A 32 -3.89 -2.43 9.55
CA TRP A 32 -2.58 -1.78 9.49
C TRP A 32 -1.51 -2.54 10.27
N GLU A 33 -1.82 -3.03 11.47
CA GLU A 33 -0.86 -3.76 12.32
C GLU A 33 -0.32 -5.02 11.62
N TYR A 34 -1.19 -5.79 10.96
CA TYR A 34 -0.77 -6.98 10.20
C TYR A 34 0.12 -6.62 9.01
N ILE A 35 -0.22 -5.55 8.29
CA ILE A 35 0.55 -5.09 7.14
C ILE A 35 1.92 -4.57 7.58
N GLN A 36 1.98 -3.83 8.68
CA GLN A 36 3.24 -3.34 9.25
C GLN A 36 4.13 -4.50 9.67
N PHE A 37 3.58 -5.54 10.30
CA PHE A 37 4.35 -6.72 10.66
C PHE A 37 5.07 -7.36 9.45
N ASP A 38 4.38 -7.45 8.31
CA ASP A 38 4.93 -8.07 7.10
C ASP A 38 5.85 -7.14 6.28
N PHE A 39 5.56 -5.84 6.27
CA PHE A 39 6.12 -4.91 5.27
C PHE A 39 6.81 -3.67 5.84
N LEU A 40 6.88 -3.48 7.16
CA LEU A 40 7.64 -2.37 7.75
C LEU A 40 9.10 -2.41 7.29
N GLY A 41 9.60 -1.27 6.81
CA GLY A 41 10.97 -1.13 6.32
C GLY A 41 11.23 -1.68 4.91
N ARG A 42 10.19 -2.15 4.19
CA ARG A 42 10.32 -2.53 2.77
C ARG A 42 10.35 -1.28 1.88
N ASP A 43 11.47 -1.08 1.21
CA ASP A 43 11.74 0.11 0.41
C ASP A 43 11.18 0.05 -1.02
N VAL A 44 11.41 1.13 -1.78
CA VAL A 44 10.98 1.24 -3.18
C VAL A 44 11.60 0.15 -4.06
N ILE A 45 12.79 -0.38 -3.73
CA ILE A 45 13.46 -1.42 -4.51
C ILE A 45 12.71 -2.75 -4.34
N PHE A 46 12.34 -3.12 -3.11
CA PHE A 46 11.50 -4.28 -2.84
C PHE A 46 10.19 -4.20 -3.64
N TRP A 47 9.47 -3.08 -3.50
CA TRP A 47 8.21 -2.90 -4.21
C TRP A 47 8.42 -2.87 -5.72
N GLY A 48 9.53 -2.31 -6.21
CA GLY A 48 9.90 -2.28 -7.63
C GLY A 48 10.03 -3.68 -8.27
N LYS A 49 10.44 -4.68 -7.49
CA LYS A 49 10.55 -6.09 -7.93
C LYS A 49 9.21 -6.82 -8.01
N CYS A 50 8.20 -6.37 -7.27
CA CYS A 50 6.85 -6.94 -7.31
C CYS A 50 6.19 -6.68 -8.68
N ASP A 51 5.36 -7.60 -9.18
CA ASP A 51 4.60 -7.37 -10.41
C ASP A 51 3.71 -6.11 -10.32
N ALA A 52 3.56 -5.41 -11.45
CA ALA A 52 2.81 -4.16 -11.50
C ALA A 52 1.31 -4.33 -11.19
N LYS A 53 0.70 -5.45 -11.62
CA LYS A 53 -0.71 -5.73 -11.34
C LYS A 53 -0.91 -6.06 -9.87
N VAL A 54 -0.02 -6.86 -9.28
CA VAL A 54 -0.07 -7.21 -7.84
C VAL A 54 0.11 -5.96 -6.99
N ARG A 55 1.08 -5.10 -7.31
CA ARG A 55 1.23 -3.78 -6.64
C ARG A 55 -0.02 -2.93 -6.73
N MET A 56 -0.64 -2.83 -7.91
CA MET A 56 -1.84 -2.03 -8.10
C MET A 56 -3.01 -2.60 -7.27
N ALA A 57 -3.21 -3.91 -7.31
CA ALA A 57 -4.22 -4.58 -6.51
C ALA A 57 -4.00 -4.37 -5.01
N PHE A 58 -2.75 -4.46 -4.55
CA PHE A 58 -2.37 -4.19 -3.17
C PHE A 58 -2.69 -2.74 -2.78
N ARG A 59 -2.26 -1.76 -3.58
CA ARG A 59 -2.55 -0.34 -3.37
C ARG A 59 -4.06 -0.08 -3.26
N ILE A 60 -4.86 -0.63 -4.18
CA ILE A 60 -6.32 -0.47 -4.16
C ILE A 60 -6.89 -1.06 -2.88
N PHE A 61 -6.47 -2.26 -2.51
CA PHE A 61 -6.91 -2.92 -1.29
C PHE A 61 -6.64 -2.08 -0.03
N LEU A 62 -5.43 -1.52 0.10
CA LEU A 62 -5.09 -0.62 1.21
C LEU A 62 -6.09 0.55 1.30
N THR A 63 -6.29 1.26 0.19
CA THR A 63 -7.17 2.44 0.15
C THR A 63 -8.64 2.11 0.38
N GLN A 64 -9.11 0.93 -0.03
CA GLN A 64 -10.50 0.50 0.18
C GLN A 64 -10.77 0.09 1.63
N ASN A 65 -9.73 -0.21 2.40
CA ASN A 65 -9.84 -0.70 3.78
C ASN A 65 -9.25 0.27 4.80
N GLY A 66 -9.27 1.57 4.50
CA GLY A 66 -8.97 2.61 5.48
C GLY A 66 -7.50 3.00 5.61
N ILE A 67 -6.63 2.49 4.74
CA ILE A 67 -5.20 2.80 4.75
C ILE A 67 -4.93 3.81 3.63
N TYR A 68 -5.05 5.08 4.00
CA TYR A 68 -4.83 6.22 3.12
C TYR A 68 -3.50 6.89 3.44
N VAL A 69 -2.92 7.57 2.44
CA VAL A 69 -1.74 8.42 2.65
C VAL A 69 -1.89 9.74 1.94
N LYS A 70 -1.38 10.80 2.58
CA LYS A 70 -1.40 12.17 2.07
C LYS A 70 -0.74 12.19 0.69
N PRO A 71 -1.37 12.80 -0.33
CA PRO A 71 -0.75 12.91 -1.64
C PRO A 71 0.63 13.55 -1.48
N LEU A 72 1.66 12.95 -2.08
CA LEU A 72 2.98 13.55 -2.05
C LEU A 72 2.93 14.91 -2.77
N PRO A 73 3.66 15.93 -2.30
CA PRO A 73 3.65 17.27 -2.90
C PRO A 73 3.99 17.30 -4.40
N GLN A 74 4.67 16.26 -4.90
CA GLN A 74 5.12 16.13 -6.28
C GLN A 74 4.15 15.30 -7.16
N GLY A 75 2.93 15.03 -6.67
CA GLY A 75 1.93 14.22 -7.34
C GLY A 75 1.97 12.73 -6.96
N ASN A 76 1.02 11.96 -7.51
CA ASN A 76 0.95 10.51 -7.35
C ASN A 76 2.10 9.85 -8.10
N GLY A 77 3.26 9.70 -7.45
CA GLY A 77 4.44 9.03 -8.01
C GLY A 77 4.18 7.57 -8.41
N ARG A 78 5.22 6.81 -8.80
CA ARG A 78 5.07 5.39 -9.17
C ARG A 78 4.41 4.60 -8.03
N VAL A 79 3.56 3.62 -8.35
CA VAL A 79 2.84 2.80 -7.35
C VAL A 79 3.77 2.19 -6.30
N ALA A 80 4.96 1.72 -6.71
CA ALA A 80 5.97 1.21 -5.78
C ALA A 80 6.43 2.25 -4.77
N THR A 81 6.65 3.50 -5.21
CA THR A 81 7.00 4.63 -4.33
C THR A 81 5.86 4.92 -3.37
N GLN A 82 4.62 4.94 -3.86
CA GLN A 82 3.45 5.16 -3.01
C GLN A 82 3.41 4.12 -1.89
N ILE A 83 3.38 2.82 -2.22
CA ILE A 83 3.29 1.76 -1.21
C ILE A 83 4.48 1.82 -0.24
N ALA A 84 5.71 1.99 -0.72
CA ALA A 84 6.89 2.11 0.13
C ALA A 84 6.78 3.28 1.11
N THR A 85 6.36 4.46 0.63
CA THR A 85 6.14 5.63 1.50
C THR A 85 5.04 5.36 2.51
N TRP A 86 3.96 4.71 2.08
CA TRP A 86 2.83 4.43 2.97
C TRP A 86 3.28 3.56 4.14
N LEU A 87 3.94 2.46 3.83
CA LEU A 87 4.35 1.47 4.84
C LEU A 87 5.66 1.85 5.55
N SER A 88 6.29 2.97 5.19
CA SER A 88 7.44 3.50 5.92
C SER A 88 7.05 4.26 7.19
N ILE A 89 5.78 4.66 7.31
CA ILE A 89 5.23 5.26 8.52
C ILE A 89 4.90 4.10 9.47
N PRO A 90 5.44 4.07 10.71
CA PRO A 90 5.19 2.96 11.63
C PRO A 90 3.79 3.05 12.27
N GLU A 91 3.34 4.26 12.61
CA GLU A 91 2.04 4.44 13.25
C GLU A 91 0.88 4.59 12.25
N TYR A 92 -0.28 4.06 12.60
CA TYR A 92 -1.50 4.30 11.84
C TYR A 92 -1.95 5.75 12.00
N HIS A 93 -2.11 6.46 10.89
CA HIS A 93 -2.77 7.77 10.90
C HIS A 93 -4.27 7.58 10.79
N VAL A 94 -5.02 8.08 11.78
CA VAL A 94 -6.48 8.14 11.70
C VAL A 94 -6.86 9.35 10.85
N TRP A 95 -7.51 9.09 9.72
CA TRP A 95 -7.86 10.13 8.77
C TRP A 95 -9.12 10.87 9.17
N SER A 96 -9.06 12.20 9.16
CA SER A 96 -10.26 13.03 9.23
C SER A 96 -11.05 12.97 7.92
N LEU A 97 -12.36 13.24 7.99
CA LEU A 97 -13.22 13.31 6.80
C LEU A 97 -12.69 14.32 5.76
N ASP A 98 -12.11 15.43 6.22
CA ASP A 98 -11.54 16.44 5.33
C ASP A 98 -10.33 15.91 4.57
N GLU A 99 -9.46 15.14 5.23
CA GLU A 99 -8.32 14.50 4.58
C GLU A 99 -8.77 13.42 3.59
N ILE A 100 -9.80 12.64 3.94
CA ILE A 100 -10.41 11.64 3.03
C ILE A 100 -11.00 12.34 1.81
N ASN A 101 -11.78 13.41 2.00
CA ASN A 101 -12.40 14.17 0.91
C ASN A 101 -11.36 14.81 0.00
N TYR A 102 -10.32 15.40 0.59
CA TYR A 102 -9.18 15.94 -0.16
C TYR A 102 -8.48 14.84 -0.97
N TRP A 103 -8.26 13.67 -0.35
CA TRP A 103 -7.67 12.53 -1.05
C TRP A 103 -8.56 12.00 -2.17
N CYS A 104 -9.87 11.90 -1.98
CA CYS A 104 -10.79 11.51 -3.05
C CYS A 104 -10.80 12.53 -4.21
N ALA A 105 -10.72 13.83 -3.92
CA ALA A 105 -10.72 14.87 -4.93
C ALA A 105 -9.40 14.99 -5.71
N HIS A 106 -8.26 14.67 -5.07
CA HIS A 106 -6.93 14.99 -5.59
C HIS A 106 -5.95 13.82 -5.68
N GLY A 107 -6.17 12.73 -4.94
CA GLY A 107 -5.27 11.59 -4.79
C GLY A 107 -5.82 10.23 -5.26
N GLY A 108 -7.13 10.04 -5.29
CA GLY A 108 -7.78 8.76 -5.52
C GLY A 108 -8.36 8.61 -6.92
N LEU A 109 -7.78 7.69 -7.72
CA LEU A 109 -8.39 7.06 -8.90
C LEU A 109 -9.35 7.99 -9.67
N ARG A 110 -8.83 9.05 -10.31
CA ARG A 110 -9.56 9.57 -11.47
C ARG A 110 -9.62 8.41 -12.46
N ASN A 111 -10.78 7.76 -12.53
CA ASN A 111 -11.21 7.12 -13.75
C ASN A 111 -11.09 8.20 -14.80
N SER A 112 -10.03 8.14 -15.60
CA SER A 112 -9.98 8.85 -16.86
C SER A 112 -11.22 8.40 -17.62
N GLN A 113 -12.27 9.23 -17.59
CA GLN A 113 -13.29 9.23 -18.62
C GLN A 113 -12.63 9.60 -19.94
#